data_AF-A0A0U4FGF6-F1
#
_entry.id   AF-A0A0U4FGF6-F1
#
_cell.length_a   1.000
_cell.length_b   1.000
_cell.length_c   1.000
_cell.angle_alpha   90.00
_cell.angle_beta   90.00
_cell.angle_gamma   90.00
#
_symmetry.space_group_name_H-M   'P 1'
#
loop_
_entity.id
_entity.type
_entity.pdbx_description
1 polymer ?
#
loop_
_entity_poly.entity_id
_entity_poly.type
_entity_poly.pdbx_seq_one_letter_code
_entity_poly.pdbx_strand_id
1 'polypeptide(L)'
;MIMIGLINRHKNHITAITGRLLVLAPIFHFMNWQASQTGTLFAATFLAGIPIFIKTFQAHRMKAFSIELLVTIAVIGALFIGEYVESAVVTFQFMFGGYLEIRTLKQNTLIFYMELINNYYKKHETPTEAL
;
A
#
# COMPACT_ATOMS: atom_id res chain seq x y z
N MET A 1 -16.74 -6.52 -8.51
CA MET A 1 -15.76 -5.95 -9.45
C MET A 1 -15.73 -4.42 -9.45
N ILE A 2 -16.87 -3.72 -9.47
CA ILE A 2 -16.97 -2.24 -9.60
C ILE A 2 -16.40 -1.47 -8.38
N MET A 3 -16.49 -2.02 -7.17
CA MET A 3 -16.06 -1.34 -5.94
C MET A 3 -14.54 -1.08 -5.84
N ILE A 4 -13.70 -1.83 -6.59
CA ILE A 4 -12.24 -1.77 -6.49
C ILE A 4 -11.67 -0.56 -7.25
N GLY A 5 -12.36 -0.10 -8.31
CA GLY A 5 -11.88 0.98 -9.17
C GLY A 5 -11.89 2.38 -8.51
N LEU A 6 -12.90 2.67 -7.68
CA LEU A 6 -13.02 3.97 -6.99
C LEU A 6 -12.02 4.14 -5.84
N ILE A 7 -11.68 3.04 -5.15
CA ILE A 7 -10.71 3.03 -4.05
C ILE A 7 -9.28 3.25 -4.58
N ASN A 8 -8.97 2.80 -5.80
CA ASN A 8 -7.60 2.86 -6.33
C ASN A 8 -7.12 4.29 -6.63
N ARG A 9 -8.03 5.25 -6.91
CA ARG A 9 -7.66 6.67 -7.02
C ARG A 9 -7.30 7.31 -5.67
N HIS A 10 -7.92 6.84 -4.58
CA HIS A 10 -7.80 7.47 -3.26
C HIS A 10 -6.77 6.80 -2.35
N LYS A 11 -6.38 5.55 -2.65
CA LYS A 11 -5.33 4.82 -1.91
C LYS A 11 -4.03 5.61 -1.80
N ASN A 12 -3.60 6.26 -2.89
CA ASN A 12 -2.39 7.09 -2.89
C ASN A 12 -2.52 8.28 -1.92
N HIS A 13 -3.70 8.90 -1.85
CA HIS A 13 -3.96 9.98 -0.91
C HIS A 13 -3.97 9.48 0.54
N ILE A 14 -4.57 8.32 0.81
CA ILE A 14 -4.54 7.69 2.15
C ILE A 14 -3.10 7.38 2.56
N THR A 15 -2.27 6.83 1.67
CA THR A 15 -0.85 6.59 1.94
C THR A 15 -0.09 7.89 2.22
N ALA A 16 -0.34 8.95 1.47
CA ALA A 16 0.31 10.25 1.71
C ALA A 16 -0.19 10.93 3.00
N ILE A 17 -1.48 10.79 3.35
CA ILE A 17 -2.05 11.34 4.59
C ILE A 17 -1.47 10.60 5.79
N THR A 18 -1.53 9.27 5.80
CA THR A 18 -0.98 8.44 6.89
C THR A 18 0.51 8.65 7.07
N GLY A 19 1.29 8.73 5.98
CA GLY A 19 2.72 9.07 6.05
C GLY A 19 2.96 10.44 6.70
N ARG A 20 2.14 11.45 6.38
CA ARG A 20 2.22 12.76 7.04
C ARG A 20 1.88 12.68 8.52
N LEU A 21 0.81 11.97 8.90
CA LEU A 21 0.48 11.78 10.33
C LEU A 21 1.64 11.09 11.07
N LEU A 22 2.26 10.08 10.46
CA LEU A 22 3.38 9.35 11.06
C LEU A 22 4.59 10.25 11.31
N VAL A 23 4.89 11.17 10.39
CA VAL A 23 5.97 12.17 10.53
C VAL A 23 5.60 13.29 11.52
N LEU A 24 4.32 13.61 11.69
CA LEU A 24 3.85 14.59 12.69
C LEU A 24 3.94 14.05 14.13
N ALA A 25 3.75 12.75 14.33
CA ALA A 25 3.80 12.14 15.66
C ALA A 25 5.10 12.43 16.47
N PRO A 26 6.32 12.30 15.91
CA PRO A 26 7.54 12.65 16.64
C PRO A 26 7.64 14.16 16.95
N ILE A 27 7.02 15.05 16.17
CA ILE A 27 6.99 16.49 16.48
C ILE A 27 6.22 16.72 17.78
N PHE A 28 5.05 16.09 17.94
CA PHE A 28 4.28 16.16 19.18
C PHE A 28 5.03 15.52 20.36
N HIS A 29 5.82 14.47 20.11
CA HIS A 29 6.69 13.88 21.12
C HIS A 29 7.73 14.88 21.64
N PHE A 30 8.44 15.58 20.75
CA PHE A 30 9.42 16.61 21.15
C PHE A 30 8.80 17.79 21.90
N MET A 31 7.54 18.13 21.61
CA MET A 31 6.79 19.18 22.31
C MET A 31 6.18 18.71 23.64
N ASN A 32 6.39 17.45 24.04
CA ASN A 32 5.76 16.79 25.20
C ASN A 32 4.22 16.76 25.17
N TRP A 33 3.62 16.81 23.98
CA TRP A 33 2.16 16.75 23.80
C TRP A 33 1.68 15.30 23.61
N GLN A 34 1.71 14.54 24.70
CA GLN A 34 1.44 13.09 24.69
C GLN A 34 0.04 12.75 24.15
N ALA A 35 -1.00 13.52 24.51
CA ALA A 35 -2.36 13.30 24.02
C ALA A 35 -2.46 13.46 22.50
N SER A 36 -1.83 14.51 21.94
CA SER A 36 -1.81 14.77 20.50
C SER A 36 -0.98 13.72 19.75
N GLN A 37 0.13 13.27 20.32
CA GLN A 37 0.95 12.18 19.76
C GLN A 37 0.12 10.90 19.64
N THR A 38 -0.49 10.44 20.74
CA THR A 38 -1.30 9.21 20.75
C THR A 38 -2.49 9.31 19.80
N GLY A 39 -3.22 10.43 19.80
CA GLY A 39 -4.33 10.64 18.87
C GLY A 39 -3.90 10.58 17.40
N THR A 40 -2.73 11.14 17.08
CA THR A 40 -2.17 11.13 15.72
C THR A 40 -1.74 9.73 15.30
N LEU A 41 -1.05 8.98 16.18
CA LEU A 41 -0.64 7.61 15.91
C LEU A 41 -1.85 6.69 15.73
N PHE A 42 -2.86 6.82 16.60
CA PHE A 42 -4.08 6.04 16.50
C PHE A 42 -4.82 6.32 15.18
N ALA A 43 -4.94 7.59 14.79
CA ALA A 43 -5.52 7.97 13.51
C ALA A 43 -4.72 7.40 12.32
N ALA A 44 -3.38 7.45 12.37
CA ALA A 44 -2.53 6.85 11.34
C ALA A 44 -2.76 5.34 11.22
N THR A 45 -2.75 4.61 12.35
CA THR A 45 -3.01 3.16 12.38
C THR A 45 -4.36 2.82 11.80
N PHE A 46 -5.40 3.58 12.14
CA PHE A 46 -6.75 3.30 11.65
C PHE A 46 -6.90 3.59 10.16
N LEU A 47 -6.43 4.75 9.68
CA LEU A 47 -6.50 5.11 8.25
C LEU A 47 -5.71 4.11 7.38
N ALA A 48 -4.51 3.72 7.81
CA ALA A 48 -3.68 2.75 7.10
C ALA A 48 -4.23 1.32 7.22
N GLY A 49 -4.84 0.99 8.36
CA GLY A 49 -5.38 -0.33 8.67
C GLY A 49 -6.65 -0.69 7.89
N ILE A 50 -7.52 0.27 7.56
CA ILE A 50 -8.78 0.03 6.80
C ILE A 50 -8.56 -0.84 5.55
N PRO A 51 -7.68 -0.46 4.59
CA PRO A 51 -7.48 -1.27 3.39
C PRO A 51 -6.83 -2.63 3.67
N ILE A 52 -6.05 -2.77 4.74
CA ILE A 52 -5.42 -4.03 5.16
C ILE A 52 -6.50 -4.98 5.69
N PHE A 53 -7.34 -4.49 6.61
CA PHE A 53 -8.43 -5.26 7.19
C PHE A 53 -9.42 -5.77 6.13
N ILE A 54 -9.76 -4.92 5.15
CA ILE A 54 -10.63 -5.29 4.03
C ILE A 54 -10.02 -6.45 3.21
N LYS A 55 -8.70 -6.44 2.97
CA LYS A 55 -8.01 -7.53 2.27
C LYS A 55 -7.98 -8.80 3.11
N THR A 56 -7.65 -8.69 4.39
CA THR A 56 -7.65 -9.79 5.36
C THR A 56 -9.00 -10.49 5.39
N PHE A 57 -10.09 -9.72 5.50
CA PHE A 57 -11.44 -10.28 5.58
C PHE A 57 -11.80 -11.08 4.33
N GLN A 58 -11.41 -10.58 3.14
CA GLN A 58 -11.60 -11.30 1.88
C GLN A 58 -10.76 -12.59 1.82
N ALA A 59 -9.48 -12.52 2.16
CA ALA A 59 -8.60 -13.68 2.16
C ALA A 59 -9.05 -14.76 3.17
N HIS A 60 -9.48 -14.33 4.35
CA HIS A 60 -10.00 -15.23 5.38
C HIS A 60 -11.29 -15.93 4.94
N ARG A 61 -12.20 -15.21 4.26
CA ARG A 61 -13.40 -15.81 3.67
C ARG A 61 -13.06 -16.88 2.63
N MET A 62 -11.98 -16.69 1.87
CA MET A 62 -11.47 -17.65 0.91
C MET A 62 -10.66 -18.79 1.55
N LYS A 63 -10.60 -18.86 2.89
CA LYS A 63 -9.79 -19.80 3.67
C LYS A 63 -8.30 -19.77 3.31
N ALA A 64 -7.81 -18.61 2.86
CA ALA A 64 -6.41 -18.39 2.53
C ALA A 64 -5.69 -17.72 3.71
N PHE A 65 -4.57 -18.30 4.14
CA PHE A 65 -3.64 -17.65 5.06
C PHE A 65 -2.84 -16.61 4.29
N SER A 66 -3.25 -15.35 4.43
CA SER A 66 -2.60 -14.20 3.79
C SER A 66 -1.65 -13.49 4.75
N ILE A 67 -0.65 -12.82 4.20
CA ILE A 67 0.23 -11.97 4.98
C ILE A 67 -0.53 -10.82 5.63
N GLU A 68 -1.59 -10.32 4.98
CA GLU A 68 -2.50 -9.32 5.54
C GLU A 68 -3.14 -9.76 6.86
N LEU A 69 -3.49 -11.06 6.98
CA LEU A 69 -4.05 -11.63 8.22
C LEU A 69 -3.07 -11.52 9.38
N LEU A 70 -1.82 -11.93 9.16
CA LEU A 70 -0.77 -11.85 10.17
C LEU A 70 -0.53 -10.39 10.62
N VAL A 71 -0.48 -9.47 9.67
CA VAL A 71 -0.32 -8.03 9.95
C VAL A 71 -1.49 -7.49 10.77
N THR A 72 -2.72 -7.90 10.44
CA THR A 72 -3.91 -7.47 11.17
C THR A 72 -3.86 -7.93 12.62
N ILE A 73 -3.45 -9.18 12.87
CA ILE A 73 -3.29 -9.73 14.22
C ILE A 73 -2.20 -8.97 14.99
N ALA A 74 -1.04 -8.71 14.37
CA ALA A 74 0.05 -7.97 14.99
C ALA A 74 -0.37 -6.56 15.41
N VAL A 75 -1.09 -5.85 14.54
CA VAL A 75 -1.58 -4.48 14.81
C VAL A 75 -2.60 -4.48 15.93
N ILE A 76 -3.52 -5.45 15.95
CA ILE A 76 -4.47 -5.60 17.07
C ILE A 76 -3.70 -5.85 18.37
N GLY A 77 -2.73 -6.77 18.37
CA GLY A 77 -1.88 -7.04 19.54
C GLY A 77 -1.15 -5.81 20.05
N ALA A 78 -0.52 -5.04 19.15
CA ALA A 78 0.18 -3.80 19.50
C ALA A 78 -0.78 -2.76 20.12
N LEU A 79 -1.98 -2.61 19.56
CA LEU A 79 -3.01 -1.72 20.13
C LEU A 79 -3.47 -2.18 21.52
N PHE A 80 -3.60 -3.49 21.77
CA PHE A 80 -3.96 -4.02 23.08
C PHE A 80 -2.90 -3.82 24.15
N ILE A 81 -1.62 -3.86 23.77
CA ILE A 81 -0.49 -3.66 24.69
C ILE A 81 -0.17 -2.16 24.89
N GLY A 82 -0.74 -1.28 24.06
CA GLY A 82 -0.53 0.17 24.11
C GLY A 82 0.63 0.68 23.27
N GLU A 83 1.18 -0.16 22.40
CA GLU A 83 2.27 0.17 21.48
C GLU A 83 1.75 0.87 20.21
N TYR A 84 1.28 2.11 20.38
CA TYR A 84 0.68 2.89 19.28
C TYR A 84 1.68 3.21 18.18
N VAL A 85 2.96 3.44 18.52
CA VAL A 85 4.02 3.74 17.54
C VAL A 85 4.23 2.54 16.62
N GLU A 86 4.41 1.34 17.18
CA GLU A 86 4.61 0.11 16.41
C GLU A 86 3.40 -0.18 15.53
N SER A 87 2.18 -0.05 16.07
CA SER A 87 0.95 -0.26 15.32
C SER A 87 0.86 0.65 14.08
N ALA A 88 1.23 1.92 14.22
CA ALA A 88 1.17 2.92 13.17
C ALA A 88 2.26 2.69 12.11
N VAL A 89 3.49 2.38 12.56
CA VAL A 89 4.63 2.13 11.67
C VAL A 89 4.38 0.87 10.83
N VAL A 90 3.95 -0.24 11.44
CA VAL A 90 3.72 -1.51 10.75
C VAL A 90 2.58 -1.38 9.74
N THR A 91 1.45 -0.77 10.11
CA THR A 91 0.33 -0.54 9.17
C THR A 91 0.73 0.36 8.01
N PHE A 92 1.47 1.44 8.27
CA PHE A 92 1.96 2.33 7.22
C PHE A 92 2.93 1.61 6.28
N GLN A 93 3.95 0.91 6.80
CA GLN A 93 4.93 0.20 5.98
C GLN A 93 4.28 -0.85 5.08
N PHE A 94 3.32 -1.60 5.61
CA PHE A 94 2.60 -2.59 4.82
C PHE A 94 1.76 -1.95 3.71
N MET A 95 1.04 -0.86 4.02
CA MET A 95 0.28 -0.12 3.01
C MET A 95 1.20 0.52 1.96
N PHE A 96 2.34 1.07 2.39
CA PHE A 96 3.33 1.70 1.52
C PHE A 96 4.02 0.68 0.61
N GLY A 97 4.36 -0.51 1.13
CA GLY A 97 4.89 -1.62 0.33
C GLY A 97 3.95 -2.01 -0.81
N GLY A 98 2.64 -2.16 -0.51
CA GLY A 98 1.64 -2.43 -1.55
C GLY A 98 1.47 -1.28 -2.55
N TYR A 99 1.68 -0.03 -2.14
CA TYR A 99 1.72 1.12 -3.06
C TYR A 99 2.91 1.04 -4.03
N LEU A 100 4.10 0.68 -3.54
CA LEU A 100 5.30 0.50 -4.35
C LEU A 100 5.15 -0.68 -5.32
N GLU A 101 4.60 -1.80 -4.85
CA GLU A 101 4.36 -3.00 -5.68
C GLU A 101 3.48 -2.69 -6.91
N ILE A 102 2.41 -1.91 -6.74
CA ILE A 102 1.54 -1.52 -7.86
C ILE A 102 2.29 -0.61 -8.85
N ARG A 103 3.19 0.26 -8.37
CA ARG A 103 3.97 1.17 -9.21
C ARG A 103 5.00 0.38 -10.05
N THR A 104 5.67 -0.60 -9.45
CA THR A 104 6.67 -1.41 -10.15
C THR A 104 6.02 -2.36 -11.17
N LEU A 105 4.89 -2.97 -10.83
CA LEU A 105 4.16 -3.85 -11.76
C LEU A 105 3.67 -3.12 -13.01
N LYS A 106 3.15 -1.90 -12.87
CA LYS A 106 2.72 -1.10 -14.04
C LYS A 106 3.87 -0.79 -15.00
N GLN A 107 5.06 -0.53 -14.45
CA GLN A 107 6.25 -0.25 -15.25
C GLN A 107 6.65 -1.46 -16.08
N ASN A 108 6.71 -2.65 -15.47
CA ASN A 108 7.13 -3.88 -16.14
C ASN A 108 6.15 -4.29 -17.24
N THR A 109 4.84 -4.18 -16.97
CA THR A 109 3.81 -4.50 -17.97
C THR A 109 3.90 -3.56 -19.19
N LEU A 110 4.07 -2.25 -18.99
CA LEU A 110 4.18 -1.29 -20.09
C LEU A 110 5.42 -1.53 -20.95
N ILE A 111 6.58 -1.77 -20.32
CA ILE A 111 7.83 -2.06 -21.02
C ILE A 111 7.66 -3.32 -21.90
N PHE A 112 7.05 -4.37 -21.36
CA PHE A 112 6.83 -5.60 -22.11
C PHE A 112 5.92 -5.42 -23.33
N TYR A 113 4.84 -4.63 -23.22
CA TYR A 113 4.00 -4.32 -24.39
C TYR A 113 4.75 -3.50 -25.44
N MET A 114 5.57 -2.52 -25.01
CA MET A 114 6.41 -1.76 -25.94
C MET A 114 7.42 -2.66 -26.65
N GLU A 115 8.01 -3.62 -25.93
CA GLU A 115 8.92 -4.62 -26.51
C GLU A 115 8.22 -5.55 -27.50
N LEU A 116 7.02 -6.05 -27.18
CA LEU A 116 6.22 -6.86 -28.10
C LEU A 116 5.82 -6.09 -29.37
N ILE A 117 5.39 -4.83 -29.24
CA ILE A 117 5.02 -3.99 -30.39
C ILE A 117 6.24 -3.69 -31.25
N ASN A 118 7.37 -3.32 -30.63
CA ASN A 118 8.62 -3.05 -31.35
C ASN A 118 9.12 -4.29 -32.10
N ASN A 119 9.06 -5.46 -31.46
CA ASN A 119 9.45 -6.72 -32.09
C ASN A 119 8.47 -7.14 -33.21
N TYR A 120 7.17 -6.89 -33.04
CA TYR A 120 6.18 -7.10 -34.09
C TYR A 120 6.42 -6.20 -35.32
N TYR A 121 6.63 -4.90 -35.12
CA TYR A 121 6.94 -3.96 -36.21
C TYR A 121 8.24 -4.34 -36.93
N LYS A 122 9.32 -4.58 -36.19
CA LYS A 122 10.61 -4.98 -36.76
C LYS A 122 10.52 -6.27 -37.59
N LYS A 123 9.64 -7.20 -37.22
CA LYS A 123 9.39 -8.45 -37.96
C LYS A 123 8.61 -8.23 -39.26
N HIS A 124 7.84 -7.14 -39.38
CA HIS A 124 7.00 -6.86 -40.56
C HIS A 124 7.53 -5.70 -41.43
N GLU A 125 8.62 -5.03 -41.03
CA GLU A 125 9.31 -3.98 -41.81
C GLU A 125 10.41 -4.52 -42.75
N THR A 126 10.70 -5.82 -42.76
CA THR A 126 11.60 -6.44 -43.76
C THR A 126 10.79 -7.34 -44.70
N PRO A 127 10.33 -6.79 -45.85
CA PRO A 127 10.97 -7.16 -47.11
C PRO A 127 10.95 -6.00 -48.13
N THR A 128 12.00 -5.17 -48.20
CA THR A 128 12.20 -4.29 -49.37
C THR A 128 13.66 -3.95 -49.69
N GLU A 129 14.64 -4.42 -48.89
CA GLU A 129 16.08 -4.22 -49.14
C GLU A 129 16.81 -5.52 -49.54
N ALA A 130 16.10 -6.46 -50.17
CA ALA A 130 16.68 -7.73 -50.67
C ALA A 130 16.57 -7.89 -52.20
N LEU A 131 16.53 -6.78 -52.94
CA LEU A 131 16.68 -6.71 -54.40
C LEU A 131 17.88 -5.80 -54.72
#